data_AF-A0A2K9NT53-F1
#
_entry.id   AF-A0A2K9NT53-F1
#
_cell.length_a   1.000
_cell.length_b   1.000
_cell.length_c   1.000
_cell.angle_alpha   90.00
_cell.angle_beta   90.00
_cell.angle_gamma   90.00
#
_symmetry.space_group_name_H-M   'P 1'
#
loop_
_entity.id
_entity.type
_entity.pdbx_description
1 polymer ?
#
loop_
_entity_poly.entity_id
_entity_poly.type
_entity_poly.pdbx_seq_one_letter_code
_entity_poly.pdbx_strand_id
1 'polypeptide(L)'
;MQTRTLIGLSLCLALMSGTTLAESKKKKQFLPDTAVRHKMNTISGTIRNLGPYIASEQEFTKENNKKFIEQNLLNLTDLFKNLKVHPVISTQGLSLNQLVMTEQLQQTVTYFRAGKRSLARAKFTSALNLCIGCHAQSPGQELGKLFADKDIQKMKISLFEKAELYFITRDYDKAMELYNEFLSKVKKNDDDEFIYKALERELIYYVRIKKDFAAGKAQFDKHLKAKLFNEKITEEVSEWSRTLGGKTLWDGFNPEATKEEEMEKFMKTFIADDEEGPIFTVTNSSEVYDLNLSTILLDYYNAHPDTRLGGKILYWLAILDKRINDDLFFSIGDFYLLSCMEKYSKDPIAAECFDAYQEDLEINYLSKDKKEFPKDIIEKLNSLKKKINYIDE
;
A
#
# COMPACT_ATOMS: atom_id res chain seq x y z
N MET A 1 -56.98 -55.91 7.18
CA MET A 1 -57.51 -56.28 5.85
C MET A 1 -58.18 -55.07 5.24
N GLN A 2 -57.52 -54.39 4.31
CA GLN A 2 -58.11 -53.84 3.08
C GLN A 2 -57.01 -53.09 2.31
N THR A 3 -56.70 -53.64 1.15
CA THR A 3 -55.82 -53.18 0.10
C THR A 3 -56.30 -51.86 -0.52
N ARG A 4 -55.37 -50.95 -0.85
CA ARG A 4 -55.48 -49.96 -1.94
C ARG A 4 -54.08 -49.49 -2.33
N THR A 5 -53.52 -50.02 -3.41
CA THR A 5 -53.54 -49.51 -4.80
C THR A 5 -52.39 -48.52 -5.05
N LEU A 6 -51.34 -49.03 -5.70
CA LEU A 6 -50.26 -48.27 -6.33
C LEU A 6 -50.84 -47.40 -7.46
N ILE A 7 -50.45 -46.13 -7.49
CA ILE A 7 -50.46 -45.31 -8.70
C ILE A 7 -49.04 -44.78 -8.88
N GLY A 8 -48.40 -45.23 -9.94
CA GLY A 8 -47.08 -44.77 -10.37
C GLY A 8 -47.16 -43.37 -10.93
N LEU A 9 -46.28 -42.49 -10.45
CA LEU A 9 -46.00 -41.22 -11.11
C LEU A 9 -44.62 -41.33 -11.76
N SER A 10 -44.66 -41.42 -13.09
CA SER A 10 -43.50 -41.36 -13.97
C SER A 10 -43.00 -39.91 -14.01
N LEU A 11 -41.92 -39.61 -13.30
CA LEU A 11 -41.32 -38.28 -13.31
C LEU A 11 -40.30 -38.20 -14.47
N CYS A 12 -40.66 -37.42 -15.49
CA CYS A 12 -39.80 -37.11 -16.63
C CYS A 12 -38.50 -36.44 -16.17
N LEU A 13 -37.39 -37.09 -16.49
CA LEU A 13 -36.04 -36.54 -16.37
C LEU A 13 -35.84 -35.48 -17.47
N ALA A 14 -36.01 -34.20 -17.14
CA ALA A 14 -35.64 -33.10 -18.02
C ALA A 14 -34.13 -32.90 -17.96
N LEU A 15 -33.43 -33.46 -18.95
CA LEU A 15 -32.03 -33.15 -19.25
C LEU A 15 -31.92 -31.68 -19.68
N MET A 16 -31.64 -30.79 -18.72
CA MET A 16 -31.17 -29.45 -19.02
C MET A 16 -29.70 -29.55 -19.42
N SER A 17 -29.47 -29.67 -20.73
CA SER A 17 -28.17 -29.45 -21.36
C SER A 17 -27.75 -28.01 -21.10
N GLY A 18 -26.95 -27.80 -20.06
CA GLY A 18 -26.28 -26.53 -19.78
C GLY A 18 -25.31 -26.21 -20.91
N THR A 19 -25.68 -25.23 -21.74
CA THR A 19 -24.77 -24.60 -22.69
C THR A 19 -23.72 -23.82 -21.89
N THR A 20 -22.55 -24.41 -21.69
CA THR A 20 -21.36 -23.68 -21.25
C THR A 20 -20.98 -22.70 -22.36
N LEU A 21 -21.40 -21.44 -22.22
CA LEU A 21 -20.82 -20.33 -22.96
C LEU A 21 -19.36 -20.20 -22.52
N ALA A 22 -18.46 -20.86 -23.25
CA ALA A 22 -17.04 -20.60 -23.18
C ALA A 22 -16.81 -19.17 -23.69
N GLU A 23 -16.76 -18.20 -22.79
CA GLU A 23 -16.24 -16.88 -23.08
C GLU A 23 -14.82 -17.02 -23.63
N SER A 24 -14.70 -16.78 -24.95
CA SER A 24 -13.40 -16.74 -25.59
C SER A 24 -12.63 -15.58 -24.94
N LYS A 25 -11.60 -15.91 -24.15
CA LYS A 25 -10.61 -14.96 -23.66
C LYS A 25 -9.96 -14.30 -24.89
N LYS A 26 -10.51 -13.17 -25.33
CA LYS A 26 -9.85 -12.30 -26.32
C LYS A 26 -8.43 -12.05 -25.81
N LYS A 27 -7.43 -12.52 -26.56
CA LYS A 27 -6.02 -12.20 -26.31
C LYS A 27 -5.93 -10.69 -26.12
N LYS A 28 -5.62 -10.25 -24.90
CA LYS A 28 -5.45 -8.83 -24.58
C LYS A 28 -4.37 -8.27 -25.50
N GLN A 29 -4.76 -7.29 -26.30
CA GLN A 29 -3.86 -6.58 -27.19
C GLN A 29 -2.82 -5.88 -26.31
N PHE A 30 -1.53 -6.20 -26.49
CA PHE A 30 -0.45 -5.53 -25.79
C PHE A 30 -0.60 -4.01 -26.02
N LEU A 31 -0.69 -3.25 -24.94
CA LEU A 31 -0.80 -1.80 -25.00
C LEU A 31 0.39 -1.20 -25.77
N PRO A 32 0.16 -0.10 -26.52
CA PRO A 32 1.20 0.56 -27.30
C PRO A 32 2.38 0.98 -26.41
N ASP A 33 3.56 1.02 -27.04
CA ASP A 33 4.80 1.44 -26.42
C ASP A 33 4.75 2.94 -26.07
N THR A 34 4.50 3.27 -24.79
CA THR A 34 4.34 4.65 -24.33
C THR A 34 5.65 5.20 -23.73
N ALA A 35 5.81 6.53 -23.75
CA ALA A 35 6.96 7.19 -23.14
C ALA A 35 7.09 6.89 -21.62
N VAL A 36 5.97 6.79 -20.88
CA VAL A 36 6.01 6.36 -19.47
C VAL A 36 6.49 4.93 -19.30
N ARG A 37 6.11 4.02 -20.22
CA ARG A 37 6.56 2.63 -20.17
C ARG A 37 8.08 2.54 -20.34
N HIS A 38 8.65 3.30 -21.26
CA HIS A 38 10.11 3.40 -21.40
C HIS A 38 10.80 3.90 -20.14
N LYS A 39 10.30 5.00 -19.55
CA LYS A 39 10.84 5.53 -18.29
C LYS A 39 10.74 4.50 -17.17
N MET A 40 9.60 3.81 -17.05
CA MET A 40 9.40 2.75 -16.07
C MET A 40 10.33 1.54 -16.30
N ASN A 41 10.59 1.17 -17.55
CA ASN A 41 11.56 0.13 -17.89
C ASN A 41 13.00 0.53 -17.50
N THR A 42 13.36 1.81 -17.62
CA THR A 42 14.67 2.33 -17.19
C THR A 42 14.79 2.39 -15.67
N ILE A 43 13.76 2.88 -14.97
CA ILE A 43 13.65 2.84 -13.50
C ILE A 43 13.82 1.39 -13.02
N SER A 44 13.08 0.50 -13.67
CA SER A 44 13.14 -0.94 -13.46
C SER A 44 14.55 -1.50 -13.63
N GLY A 45 15.24 -1.14 -14.71
CA GLY A 45 16.64 -1.53 -14.92
C GLY A 45 17.56 -1.08 -13.79
N THR A 46 17.39 0.15 -13.30
CA THR A 46 18.19 0.69 -12.20
C THR A 46 17.91 -0.03 -10.87
N ILE A 47 16.64 -0.33 -10.56
CA ILE A 47 16.28 -1.13 -9.38
C ILE A 47 16.87 -2.54 -9.47
N ARG A 48 16.83 -3.17 -10.66
CA ARG A 48 17.47 -4.47 -10.88
C ARG A 48 18.96 -4.47 -10.57
N ASN A 49 19.66 -3.43 -11.03
CA ASN A 49 21.09 -3.26 -10.77
C ASN A 49 21.39 -3.12 -9.27
N LEU A 50 20.49 -2.49 -8.52
CA LEU A 50 20.62 -2.33 -7.07
C LEU A 50 20.17 -3.57 -6.29
N GLY A 51 19.35 -4.45 -6.87
CA GLY A 51 18.76 -5.64 -6.25
C GLY A 51 19.72 -6.46 -5.37
N PRO A 52 20.88 -6.91 -5.88
CA PRO A 52 21.85 -7.68 -5.09
C PRO A 52 22.37 -6.95 -3.84
N TYR A 53 22.46 -5.62 -3.91
CA TYR A 53 22.94 -4.78 -2.81
C TYR A 53 21.81 -4.48 -1.81
N ILE A 54 20.59 -4.23 -2.29
CA ILE A 54 19.41 -4.05 -1.42
C ILE A 54 19.19 -5.32 -0.59
N ALA A 55 19.33 -6.48 -1.23
CA ALA A 55 19.07 -7.75 -0.58
C ALA A 55 20.21 -8.23 0.34
N SER A 56 21.35 -7.53 0.39
CA SER A 56 22.46 -7.86 1.30
C SER A 56 23.09 -6.59 1.87
N GLU A 57 22.88 -6.34 3.17
CA GLU A 57 23.52 -5.21 3.86
C GLU A 57 25.04 -5.26 3.76
N GLN A 58 25.62 -6.45 3.83
CA GLN A 58 27.05 -6.64 3.65
C GLN A 58 27.50 -6.14 2.28
N GLU A 59 26.80 -6.47 1.19
CA GLU A 59 27.15 -5.95 -0.13
C GLU A 59 26.90 -4.45 -0.26
N PHE A 60 25.83 -3.93 0.35
CA PHE A 60 25.50 -2.50 0.30
C PHE A 60 26.52 -1.60 1.00
N THR A 61 27.13 -2.09 2.08
CA THR A 61 28.03 -1.31 2.94
C THR A 61 29.50 -1.39 2.51
N LYS A 62 29.89 -2.40 1.71
CA LYS A 62 31.26 -2.59 1.21
C LYS A 62 31.77 -1.39 0.39
N GLU A 63 33.01 -0.99 0.64
CA GLU A 63 33.63 0.19 0.01
C GLU A 63 33.79 0.02 -1.51
N ASN A 64 34.11 -1.18 -2.00
CA ASN A 64 34.27 -1.44 -3.43
C ASN A 64 32.96 -1.26 -4.24
N ASN A 65 31.81 -1.38 -3.58
CA ASN A 65 30.50 -1.23 -4.20
C ASN A 65 29.98 0.22 -4.14
N LYS A 66 30.61 1.09 -3.32
CA LYS A 66 30.13 2.45 -3.01
C LYS A 66 29.82 3.28 -4.26
N LYS A 67 30.79 3.37 -5.18
CA LYS A 67 30.64 4.19 -6.40
C LYS A 67 29.49 3.70 -7.29
N PHE A 68 29.34 2.37 -7.41
CA PHE A 68 28.28 1.77 -8.21
C PHE A 68 26.89 2.03 -7.60
N ILE A 69 26.75 1.81 -6.29
CA ILE A 69 25.49 2.04 -5.58
C ILE A 69 25.10 3.51 -5.64
N GLU A 70 26.02 4.42 -5.31
CA GLU A 70 25.76 5.86 -5.35
C GLU A 70 25.31 6.32 -6.75
N GLN A 71 25.99 5.88 -7.81
CA GLN A 71 25.62 6.26 -9.17
C GLN A 71 24.23 5.77 -9.55
N ASN A 72 23.85 4.55 -9.16
CA ASN A 72 22.51 4.03 -9.43
C ASN A 72 21.44 4.72 -8.58
N LEU A 73 21.72 5.06 -7.31
CA LEU A 73 20.78 5.83 -6.49
C LEU A 73 20.54 7.23 -7.05
N LEU A 74 21.59 7.91 -7.51
CA LEU A 74 21.49 9.22 -8.17
C LEU A 74 20.69 9.13 -9.47
N ASN A 75 20.99 8.14 -10.31
CA ASN A 75 20.25 7.89 -11.54
C ASN A 75 18.77 7.62 -11.27
N LEU A 76 18.47 6.76 -10.29
CA LEU A 76 17.10 6.46 -9.89
C LEU A 76 16.36 7.70 -9.40
N THR A 77 17.02 8.52 -8.58
CA THR A 77 16.48 9.80 -8.10
C THR A 77 16.13 10.72 -9.25
N ASP A 78 17.04 10.87 -10.23
CA ASP A 78 16.82 11.72 -11.40
C ASP A 78 15.68 11.20 -12.30
N LEU A 79 15.60 9.88 -12.51
CA LEU A 79 14.52 9.26 -13.27
C LEU A 79 13.15 9.56 -12.65
N PHE A 80 13.01 9.47 -11.31
CA PHE A 80 11.76 9.81 -10.63
C PHE A 80 11.46 11.31 -10.68
N LYS A 81 12.45 12.20 -10.54
CA LYS A 81 12.25 13.65 -10.74
C LYS A 81 11.68 13.96 -12.12
N ASN A 82 12.25 13.34 -13.14
CA ASN A 82 11.89 13.53 -14.53
C ASN A 82 10.61 12.77 -14.94
N LEU A 83 9.98 12.02 -14.02
CA LEU A 83 8.74 11.32 -14.26
C LEU A 83 7.52 12.24 -14.14
N LYS A 84 7.61 13.30 -13.32
CA LYS A 84 6.52 14.25 -13.00
C LYS A 84 5.82 14.86 -14.22
N VAL A 85 6.53 14.99 -15.34
CA VAL A 85 6.02 15.63 -16.57
C VAL A 85 5.07 14.73 -17.39
N HIS A 86 4.89 13.47 -17.02
CA HIS A 86 4.06 12.56 -17.80
C HIS A 86 2.57 12.66 -17.41
N PRO A 87 1.62 12.76 -18.37
CA PRO A 87 0.18 12.92 -18.08
C PRO A 87 -0.41 11.85 -17.15
N VAL A 88 -0.02 10.59 -17.33
CA VAL A 88 -0.45 9.47 -16.46
C VAL A 88 0.04 9.67 -15.03
N ILE A 89 1.21 10.26 -14.82
CA ILE A 89 1.80 10.44 -13.49
C ILE A 89 1.30 11.73 -12.85
N SER A 90 0.89 12.72 -13.65
CA SER A 90 0.30 13.96 -13.15
C SER A 90 -1.10 13.77 -12.55
N THR A 91 -1.72 12.59 -12.68
CA THR A 91 -2.92 12.28 -11.91
C THR A 91 -2.61 12.37 -10.43
N GLN A 92 -3.54 12.94 -9.67
CA GLN A 92 -3.39 13.34 -8.29
C GLN A 92 -2.70 12.31 -7.39
N GLY A 93 -3.21 11.08 -7.30
CA GLY A 93 -2.65 10.03 -6.43
C GLY A 93 -1.24 9.59 -6.84
N LEU A 94 -0.98 9.42 -8.14
CA LEU A 94 0.35 9.02 -8.65
C LEU A 94 1.38 10.15 -8.53
N SER A 95 0.97 11.41 -8.68
CA SER A 95 1.86 12.56 -8.55
C SER A 95 2.42 12.68 -7.13
N LEU A 96 1.60 12.33 -6.14
CA LEU A 96 2.00 12.37 -4.76
C LEU A 96 3.01 11.28 -4.43
N ASN A 97 2.71 10.04 -4.81
CA ASN A 97 3.63 8.92 -4.63
C ASN A 97 4.98 9.17 -5.33
N GLN A 98 4.97 9.80 -6.51
CA GLN A 98 6.19 10.20 -7.21
C GLN A 98 7.00 11.25 -6.43
N LEU A 99 6.33 12.24 -5.83
CA LEU A 99 6.98 13.24 -4.98
C LEU A 99 7.62 12.59 -3.75
N VAL A 100 6.87 11.76 -3.03
CA VAL A 100 7.37 11.04 -1.85
C VAL A 100 8.58 10.20 -2.23
N MET A 101 8.48 9.38 -3.28
CA MET A 101 9.59 8.55 -3.77
C MET A 101 10.83 9.39 -4.08
N THR A 102 10.65 10.53 -4.74
CA THR A 102 11.76 11.42 -5.08
C THR A 102 12.48 11.93 -3.84
N GLU A 103 11.73 12.42 -2.85
CA GLU A 103 12.30 12.91 -1.59
C GLU A 103 12.98 11.77 -0.81
N GLN A 104 12.34 10.60 -0.75
CA GLN A 104 12.89 9.43 -0.07
C GLN A 104 14.23 8.99 -0.66
N LEU A 105 14.34 8.99 -2.00
CA LEU A 105 15.58 8.69 -2.72
C LEU A 105 16.65 9.77 -2.53
N GLN A 106 16.28 11.05 -2.50
CA GLN A 106 17.23 12.14 -2.23
C GLN A 106 17.84 12.00 -0.83
N GLN A 107 17.02 11.77 0.18
CA GLN A 107 17.49 11.56 1.55
C GLN A 107 18.33 10.27 1.67
N THR A 108 17.97 9.22 0.92
CA THR A 108 18.78 7.99 0.81
C THR A 108 20.18 8.29 0.30
N VAL A 109 20.31 9.07 -0.78
CA VAL A 109 21.60 9.52 -1.32
C VAL A 109 22.38 10.33 -0.28
N THR A 110 21.71 11.23 0.44
CA THR A 110 22.33 12.05 1.50
C THR A 110 22.92 11.17 2.61
N TYR A 111 22.16 10.21 3.14
CA TYR A 111 22.67 9.29 4.16
C TYR A 111 23.80 8.40 3.64
N PHE A 112 23.69 7.93 2.40
CA PHE A 112 24.72 7.11 1.78
C PHE A 112 26.06 7.86 1.68
N ARG A 113 26.02 9.12 1.23
CA ARG A 113 27.19 10.01 1.13
C ARG A 113 27.80 10.35 2.49
N ALA A 114 26.95 10.52 3.51
CA ALA A 114 27.38 10.75 4.89
C ALA A 114 27.99 9.51 5.57
N GLY A 115 28.15 8.38 4.85
CA GLY A 115 28.69 7.14 5.38
C GLY A 115 27.68 6.31 6.19
N LYS A 116 26.44 6.76 6.35
CA LYS A 116 25.35 6.05 7.05
C LYS A 116 24.70 5.01 6.12
N ARG A 117 25.48 4.05 5.62
CA ARG A 117 25.07 3.13 4.54
C ARG A 117 23.97 2.15 4.95
N SER A 118 24.02 1.59 6.16
CA SER A 118 22.96 0.71 6.68
C SER A 118 21.63 1.44 6.76
N LEU A 119 21.64 2.67 7.28
CA LEU A 119 20.46 3.55 7.34
C LEU A 119 19.96 3.90 5.94
N ALA A 120 20.86 4.25 5.00
CA ALA A 120 20.49 4.51 3.62
C ALA A 120 19.85 3.27 2.95
N ARG A 121 20.35 2.06 3.24
CA ARG A 121 19.75 0.82 2.75
C ARG A 121 18.34 0.63 3.29
N ALA A 122 18.15 0.73 4.60
CA ALA A 122 16.84 0.58 5.24
C ALA A 122 15.82 1.56 4.64
N LYS A 123 16.23 2.82 4.51
CA LYS A 123 15.43 3.87 3.88
C LYS A 123 15.11 3.61 2.41
N PHE A 124 16.08 3.09 1.65
CA PHE A 124 15.85 2.74 0.25
C PHE A 124 14.86 1.58 0.11
N THR A 125 15.01 0.53 0.94
CA THR A 125 14.06 -0.59 0.99
C THR A 125 12.65 -0.11 1.34
N SER A 126 12.53 0.77 2.33
CA SER A 126 11.27 1.41 2.70
C SER A 126 10.69 2.21 1.52
N ALA A 127 11.50 3.02 0.83
CA ALA A 127 11.07 3.78 -0.34
C ALA A 127 10.50 2.88 -1.45
N LEU A 128 11.04 1.67 -1.66
CA LEU A 128 10.52 0.73 -2.66
C LEU A 128 9.10 0.24 -2.33
N ASN A 129 8.62 0.34 -1.08
CA ASN A 129 7.24 0.03 -0.74
C ASN A 129 6.25 1.00 -1.43
N LEU A 130 6.67 2.24 -1.74
CA LEU A 130 5.86 3.20 -2.49
C LEU A 130 5.55 2.73 -3.92
N CYS A 131 6.35 1.82 -4.48
CA CYS A 131 6.03 1.20 -5.77
C CYS A 131 4.69 0.47 -5.71
N ILE A 132 4.38 -0.20 -4.60
CA ILE A 132 3.09 -0.88 -4.41
C ILE A 132 1.97 0.14 -4.38
N GLY A 133 2.15 1.26 -3.67
CA GLY A 133 1.18 2.36 -3.61
C GLY A 133 0.80 2.87 -4.99
N CYS A 134 1.78 3.24 -5.83
CA CYS A 134 1.56 3.64 -7.22
C CYS A 134 0.85 2.56 -8.04
N HIS A 135 1.31 1.32 -7.92
CA HIS A 135 0.93 0.27 -8.84
C HIS A 135 -0.39 -0.42 -8.50
N ALA A 136 -0.81 -0.39 -7.25
CA ALA A 136 -2.15 -0.81 -6.84
C ALA A 136 -3.23 0.11 -7.43
N GLN A 137 -2.91 1.38 -7.71
CA GLN A 137 -3.83 2.38 -8.28
C GLN A 137 -4.03 2.25 -9.80
N SER A 138 -3.34 1.34 -10.48
CA SER A 138 -3.42 1.17 -11.94
C SER A 138 -3.92 -0.24 -12.31
N PRO A 139 -5.24 -0.50 -12.25
CA PRO A 139 -5.79 -1.82 -12.55
C PRO A 139 -5.60 -2.21 -14.02
N GLY A 140 -5.39 -3.50 -14.27
CA GLY A 140 -5.62 -4.11 -15.59
C GLY A 140 -4.42 -4.26 -16.53
N GLN A 141 -3.21 -3.81 -16.18
CA GLN A 141 -2.02 -4.08 -16.99
C GLN A 141 -1.34 -5.38 -16.56
N GLU A 142 -1.10 -6.29 -17.50
CA GLU A 142 -0.20 -7.42 -17.26
C GLU A 142 1.14 -6.88 -16.74
N LEU A 143 1.50 -7.37 -15.57
CA LEU A 143 2.62 -6.90 -14.77
C LEU A 143 3.89 -7.42 -15.42
N GLY A 144 4.60 -6.56 -16.15
CA GLY A 144 5.96 -6.89 -16.55
C GLY A 144 6.78 -7.15 -15.30
N LYS A 145 7.25 -8.39 -15.13
CA LYS A 145 8.11 -8.75 -13.99
C LYS A 145 9.35 -7.86 -14.00
N LEU A 146 9.66 -7.26 -12.85
CA LEU A 146 10.85 -6.44 -12.74
C LEU A 146 12.11 -7.29 -12.82
N PHE A 147 12.13 -8.48 -12.23
CA PHE A 147 13.27 -9.40 -12.29
C PHE A 147 12.85 -10.67 -13.01
N ALA A 148 13.78 -11.28 -13.74
CA ALA A 148 13.58 -12.67 -14.15
C ALA A 148 13.75 -13.56 -12.91
N ASP A 149 12.92 -14.60 -12.79
CA ASP A 149 12.96 -15.51 -11.63
C ASP A 149 14.36 -16.07 -11.40
N LYS A 150 15.09 -16.38 -12.49
CA LYS A 150 16.47 -16.87 -12.46
C LYS A 150 17.45 -15.92 -11.77
N ASP A 151 17.21 -14.61 -11.81
CA ASP A 151 18.10 -13.62 -11.25
C ASP A 151 17.93 -13.54 -9.74
N ILE A 152 16.67 -13.52 -9.25
CA ILE A 152 16.36 -13.60 -7.81
C ILE A 152 16.82 -14.93 -7.23
N GLN A 153 16.63 -16.06 -7.94
CA GLN A 153 17.02 -17.36 -7.41
C GLN A 153 18.52 -17.54 -7.21
N LYS A 154 19.35 -16.83 -7.98
CA LYS A 154 20.82 -16.83 -7.83
C LYS A 154 21.30 -15.97 -6.66
N MET A 155 20.45 -15.10 -6.11
CA MET A 155 20.81 -14.28 -4.96
C MET A 155 20.89 -15.16 -3.71
N LYS A 156 21.97 -15.00 -2.94
CA LYS A 156 22.22 -15.70 -1.68
C LYS A 156 21.53 -14.98 -0.53
N ILE A 157 20.20 -14.96 -0.56
CA ILE A 157 19.34 -14.25 0.38
C ILE A 157 18.26 -15.21 0.90
N SER A 158 17.64 -14.84 2.03
CA SER A 158 16.60 -15.65 2.69
C SER A 158 15.32 -15.77 1.86
N LEU A 159 14.46 -16.72 2.21
CA LEU A 159 13.13 -16.89 1.58
C LEU A 159 12.29 -15.62 1.72
N PHE A 160 12.30 -15.02 2.90
CA PHE A 160 11.59 -13.77 3.17
C PHE A 160 12.10 -12.63 2.27
N GLU A 161 13.41 -12.44 2.16
CA GLU A 161 13.98 -11.40 1.29
C GLU A 161 13.66 -11.63 -0.19
N LYS A 162 13.62 -12.90 -0.64
CA LYS A 162 13.13 -13.23 -1.99
C LYS A 162 11.66 -12.84 -2.16
N ALA A 163 10.81 -13.15 -1.17
CA ALA A 163 9.40 -12.81 -1.18
C ALA A 163 9.19 -11.29 -1.27
N GLU A 164 9.91 -10.50 -0.44
CA GLU A 164 9.89 -9.05 -0.49
C GLU A 164 10.29 -8.51 -1.87
N LEU A 165 11.34 -9.07 -2.49
CA LEU A 165 11.72 -8.70 -3.86
C LEU A 165 10.59 -9.02 -4.84
N TYR A 166 9.97 -10.20 -4.81
CA TYR A 166 8.84 -10.49 -5.70
C TYR A 166 7.64 -9.56 -5.43
N PHE A 167 7.39 -9.20 -4.17
CA PHE A 167 6.27 -8.34 -3.78
C PHE A 167 6.44 -6.91 -4.30
N ILE A 168 7.58 -6.26 -4.04
CA ILE A 168 7.86 -4.90 -4.53
C ILE A 168 7.96 -4.84 -6.06
N THR A 169 8.24 -5.99 -6.69
CA THR A 169 8.33 -6.14 -8.16
C THR A 169 7.04 -6.59 -8.81
N ARG A 170 5.97 -6.68 -8.02
CA ARG A 170 4.59 -6.95 -8.43
C ARG A 170 4.36 -8.37 -8.96
N ASP A 171 5.25 -9.31 -8.67
CA ASP A 171 4.97 -10.73 -8.85
C ASP A 171 4.37 -11.29 -7.56
N TYR A 172 3.17 -10.81 -7.26
CA TYR A 172 2.53 -11.05 -5.97
C TYR A 172 2.25 -12.52 -5.74
N ASP A 173 1.83 -13.27 -6.76
CA ASP A 173 1.56 -14.70 -6.63
C ASP A 173 2.83 -15.45 -6.21
N LYS A 174 3.98 -15.13 -6.82
CA LYS A 174 5.25 -15.73 -6.41
C LYS A 174 5.70 -15.30 -5.02
N ALA A 175 5.46 -14.04 -4.67
CA ALA A 175 5.70 -13.53 -3.33
C ALA A 175 4.87 -14.30 -2.29
N MET A 176 3.57 -14.51 -2.55
CA MET A 176 2.67 -15.26 -1.67
C MET A 176 3.13 -16.71 -1.48
N GLU A 177 3.59 -17.39 -2.54
CA GLU A 177 4.18 -18.73 -2.42
C GLU A 177 5.38 -18.74 -1.45
N LEU A 178 6.26 -17.76 -1.55
CA LEU A 178 7.47 -17.66 -0.75
C LEU A 178 7.19 -17.22 0.70
N TYR A 179 6.24 -16.31 0.94
CA TYR A 179 5.78 -15.99 2.29
C TYR A 179 5.14 -17.20 2.95
N ASN A 180 4.30 -17.95 2.22
CA ASN A 180 3.74 -19.21 2.72
C ASN A 180 4.83 -20.22 3.09
N GLU A 181 5.85 -20.38 2.23
CA GLU A 181 6.98 -21.26 2.52
C GLU A 181 7.76 -20.78 3.76
N PHE A 182 8.03 -19.47 3.86
CA PHE A 182 8.68 -18.86 5.00
C PHE A 182 7.88 -19.11 6.29
N LEU A 183 6.60 -18.75 6.32
CA LEU A 183 5.68 -18.90 7.45
C LEU A 183 5.48 -20.37 7.85
N SER A 184 5.58 -21.32 6.92
CA SER A 184 5.50 -22.76 7.25
C SER A 184 6.70 -23.29 8.03
N LYS A 185 7.81 -22.55 8.04
CA LYS A 185 9.08 -22.94 8.68
C LYS A 185 9.36 -22.19 9.97
N VAL A 186 8.53 -21.20 10.31
CA VAL A 186 8.71 -20.41 11.54
C VAL A 186 8.45 -21.24 12.77
N LYS A 187 9.10 -20.85 13.86
CA LYS A 187 8.93 -21.39 15.20
C LYS A 187 8.35 -20.31 16.09
N LYS A 188 7.71 -20.72 17.18
CA LYS A 188 7.08 -19.82 18.15
C LYS A 188 8.02 -18.80 18.80
N ASN A 189 9.32 -19.05 18.74
CA ASN A 189 10.38 -18.23 19.33
C ASN A 189 11.26 -17.54 18.29
N ASP A 190 10.89 -17.61 17.00
CA ASP A 190 11.53 -16.81 15.97
C ASP A 190 11.15 -15.32 16.15
N ASP A 191 11.86 -14.45 15.44
CA ASP A 191 11.63 -13.01 15.48
C ASP A 191 10.27 -12.65 14.86
N ASP A 192 9.44 -11.95 15.63
CA ASP A 192 8.10 -11.54 15.26
C ASP A 192 8.10 -10.53 14.10
N GLU A 193 9.15 -9.71 13.94
CA GLU A 193 9.19 -8.63 12.93
C GLU A 193 8.97 -9.17 11.51
N PHE A 194 9.71 -10.21 11.12
CA PHE A 194 9.58 -10.80 9.79
C PHE A 194 8.29 -11.60 9.61
N ILE A 195 7.75 -12.17 10.70
CA ILE A 195 6.49 -12.91 10.68
C ILE A 195 5.33 -11.95 10.43
N TYR A 196 5.24 -10.88 11.23
CA TYR A 196 4.23 -9.83 11.06
C TYR A 196 4.31 -9.23 9.67
N LYS A 197 5.51 -8.83 9.24
CA LYS A 197 5.68 -8.23 7.92
C LYS A 197 5.26 -9.17 6.78
N ALA A 198 5.53 -10.47 6.87
CA ALA A 198 5.06 -11.43 5.87
C ALA A 198 3.52 -11.52 5.86
N LEU A 199 2.89 -11.57 7.04
CA LEU A 199 1.43 -11.65 7.19
C LEU A 199 0.73 -10.36 6.73
N GLU A 200 1.28 -9.18 7.05
CA GLU A 200 0.81 -7.87 6.56
C GLU A 200 0.89 -7.81 5.02
N ARG A 201 1.94 -8.35 4.41
CA ARG A 201 2.07 -8.42 2.95
C ARG A 201 1.02 -9.32 2.32
N GLU A 202 0.68 -10.44 2.96
CA GLU A 202 -0.49 -11.24 2.57
C GLU A 202 -1.78 -10.44 2.72
N LEU A 203 -1.96 -9.70 3.83
CA LEU A 203 -3.15 -8.90 4.08
C LEU A 203 -3.34 -7.81 3.01
N ILE A 204 -2.31 -7.02 2.73
CA ILE A 204 -2.30 -6.00 1.66
C ILE A 204 -2.63 -6.64 0.31
N TYR A 205 -2.08 -7.82 0.01
CA TYR A 205 -2.40 -8.54 -1.21
C TYR A 205 -3.89 -8.86 -1.32
N TYR A 206 -4.50 -9.45 -0.29
CA TYR A 206 -5.90 -9.83 -0.36
C TYR A 206 -6.86 -8.63 -0.29
N VAL A 207 -6.55 -7.62 0.52
CA VAL A 207 -7.44 -6.46 0.74
C VAL A 207 -7.31 -5.42 -0.36
N ARG A 208 -6.09 -5.01 -0.72
CA ARG A 208 -5.85 -3.85 -1.60
C ARG A 208 -5.60 -4.25 -3.05
N ILE A 209 -4.86 -5.34 -3.27
CA ILE A 209 -4.42 -5.74 -4.62
C ILE A 209 -5.46 -6.64 -5.28
N LYS A 210 -5.79 -7.76 -4.64
CA LYS A 210 -6.75 -8.76 -5.14
C LYS A 210 -8.20 -8.37 -4.86
N LYS A 211 -8.43 -7.59 -3.80
CA LYS A 211 -9.76 -7.15 -3.32
C LYS A 211 -10.71 -8.35 -3.10
N ASP A 212 -10.20 -9.39 -2.46
CA ASP A 212 -10.87 -10.69 -2.26
C ASP A 212 -10.76 -11.10 -0.78
N PHE A 213 -11.72 -10.63 0.02
CA PHE A 213 -11.80 -10.90 1.45
C PHE A 213 -11.98 -12.39 1.76
N ALA A 214 -12.76 -13.10 0.94
CA ALA A 214 -13.01 -14.52 1.12
C ALA A 214 -11.72 -15.34 0.96
N ALA A 215 -10.91 -15.04 -0.06
CA ALA A 215 -9.60 -15.68 -0.22
C ALA A 215 -8.64 -15.29 0.90
N GLY A 216 -8.62 -14.02 1.33
CA GLY A 216 -7.82 -13.57 2.46
C GLY A 216 -8.17 -14.33 3.75
N LYS A 217 -9.46 -14.44 4.07
CA LYS A 217 -9.93 -15.22 5.21
C LYS A 217 -9.44 -16.67 5.14
N ALA A 218 -9.63 -17.32 4.00
CA ALA A 218 -9.23 -18.71 3.83
C ALA A 218 -7.71 -18.91 4.05
N GLN A 219 -6.90 -17.93 3.62
CA GLN A 219 -5.47 -17.92 3.84
C GLN A 219 -5.12 -17.77 5.33
N PHE A 220 -5.69 -16.79 6.05
CA PHE A 220 -5.38 -16.62 7.47
C PHE A 220 -5.94 -17.76 8.34
N ASP A 221 -7.10 -18.34 7.99
CA ASP A 221 -7.62 -19.56 8.64
C ASP A 221 -6.65 -20.74 8.50
N LYS A 222 -5.95 -20.86 7.37
CA LYS A 222 -4.94 -21.90 7.16
C LYS A 222 -3.75 -21.70 8.11
N HIS A 223 -3.29 -20.46 8.29
CA HIS A 223 -2.20 -20.16 9.23
C HIS A 223 -2.60 -20.45 10.69
N LEU A 224 -3.80 -20.05 11.11
CA LEU A 224 -4.32 -20.32 12.45
C LEU A 224 -4.43 -21.83 12.73
N LYS A 225 -4.87 -22.62 11.75
CA LYS A 225 -4.94 -24.09 11.86
C LYS A 225 -3.57 -24.73 12.00
N ALA A 226 -2.51 -24.13 11.45
CA ALA A 226 -1.15 -24.66 11.55
C ALA A 226 -0.55 -24.49 12.96
N LYS A 227 -1.05 -23.53 13.76
CA LYS A 227 -0.63 -23.28 15.16
C LYS A 227 0.89 -23.07 15.33
N LEU A 228 1.52 -22.43 14.33
CA LEU A 228 2.97 -22.19 14.30
C LEU A 228 3.40 -20.93 15.07
N PHE A 229 2.49 -19.99 15.28
CA PHE A 229 2.81 -18.67 15.84
C PHE A 229 2.71 -18.64 17.37
N ASN A 230 3.27 -17.57 17.96
CA ASN A 230 3.08 -17.24 19.37
C ASN A 230 1.67 -16.68 19.62
N GLU A 231 1.33 -16.44 20.88
CA GLU A 231 0.00 -15.98 21.28
C GLU A 231 -0.37 -14.62 20.67
N LYS A 232 0.57 -13.66 20.71
CA LYS A 232 0.38 -12.31 20.18
C LYS A 232 0.04 -12.30 18.69
N ILE A 233 0.83 -13.02 17.87
CA ILE A 233 0.57 -13.13 16.43
C ILE A 233 -0.73 -13.91 16.17
N THR A 234 -1.02 -14.94 16.97
CA THR A 234 -2.25 -15.74 16.81
C THR A 234 -3.50 -14.90 17.07
N GLU A 235 -3.47 -14.03 18.09
CA GLU A 235 -4.55 -13.10 18.39
C GLU A 235 -4.79 -12.13 17.23
N GLU A 236 -3.74 -11.47 16.74
CA GLU A 236 -3.83 -10.53 15.62
C GLU A 236 -4.38 -11.20 14.35
N VAL A 237 -3.82 -12.35 13.96
CA VAL A 237 -4.27 -13.09 12.76
C VAL A 237 -5.71 -13.61 12.92
N SER A 238 -6.12 -13.95 14.15
CA SER A 238 -7.51 -14.35 14.43
C SER A 238 -8.46 -13.19 14.21
N GLU A 239 -8.07 -11.99 14.64
CA GLU A 239 -8.84 -10.77 14.42
C GLU A 239 -8.95 -10.43 12.93
N TRP A 240 -7.84 -10.50 12.19
CA TRP A 240 -7.86 -10.28 10.74
C TRP A 240 -8.75 -11.30 10.02
N SER A 241 -8.63 -12.59 10.34
CA SER A 241 -9.50 -13.62 9.75
C SER A 241 -10.98 -13.38 10.08
N ARG A 242 -11.29 -12.97 11.31
CA ARG A 242 -12.66 -12.65 11.72
C ARG A 242 -13.22 -11.49 10.89
N THR A 243 -12.46 -10.41 10.75
CA THR A 243 -12.86 -9.22 9.98
C THR A 243 -13.00 -9.52 8.49
N LEU A 244 -12.08 -10.28 7.91
CA LEU A 244 -12.16 -10.74 6.51
C LEU A 244 -13.34 -11.70 6.25
N GLY A 245 -13.87 -12.34 7.29
CA GLY A 245 -15.12 -13.13 7.20
C GLY A 245 -16.40 -12.30 7.15
N GLY A 246 -16.30 -10.99 7.38
CA GLY A 246 -17.40 -10.05 7.23
C GLY A 246 -17.65 -9.63 5.77
N LYS A 247 -18.46 -8.58 5.60
CA LYS A 247 -18.62 -7.91 4.31
C LYS A 247 -17.52 -6.86 4.15
N THR A 248 -17.08 -6.61 2.92
CA THR A 248 -16.31 -5.41 2.61
C THR A 248 -17.14 -4.18 2.97
N LEU A 249 -16.47 -3.04 3.21
CA LEU A 249 -17.17 -1.79 3.55
C LEU A 249 -18.10 -1.33 2.42
N TRP A 250 -17.76 -1.67 1.17
CA TRP A 250 -18.58 -1.35 0.00
C TRP A 250 -18.52 -2.48 -1.05
N ASP A 251 -19.47 -3.39 -0.97
CA ASP A 251 -19.60 -4.48 -1.93
C ASP A 251 -20.00 -3.95 -3.32
N GLY A 252 -19.32 -4.44 -4.37
CA GLY A 252 -19.53 -3.99 -5.74
C GLY A 252 -19.14 -2.53 -6.03
N PHE A 253 -18.31 -1.91 -5.18
CA PHE A 253 -17.83 -0.55 -5.39
C PHE A 253 -17.19 -0.37 -6.77
N ASN A 254 -17.67 0.62 -7.51
CA ASN A 254 -17.16 1.04 -8.80
C ASN A 254 -16.78 2.51 -8.71
N PRO A 255 -15.48 2.87 -8.67
CA PRO A 255 -15.06 4.24 -8.44
C PRO A 255 -15.55 5.18 -9.55
N GLU A 256 -15.57 4.76 -10.81
CA GLU A 256 -15.98 5.60 -11.93
C GLU A 256 -17.49 5.90 -11.95
N ALA A 257 -18.32 4.96 -11.49
CA ALA A 257 -19.78 5.09 -11.49
C ALA A 257 -20.35 5.69 -10.20
N THR A 258 -19.56 5.71 -9.12
CA THR A 258 -19.96 6.22 -7.81
C THR A 258 -20.14 7.73 -7.86
N LYS A 259 -21.28 8.23 -7.36
CA LYS A 259 -21.55 9.67 -7.28
C LYS A 259 -20.96 10.30 -6.02
N GLU A 260 -20.76 11.62 -6.07
CA GLU A 260 -20.20 12.37 -4.93
C GLU A 260 -21.09 12.26 -3.68
N GLU A 261 -22.41 12.29 -3.80
CA GLU A 261 -23.32 12.18 -2.66
C GLU A 261 -23.29 10.78 -2.01
N GLU A 262 -23.06 9.74 -2.82
CA GLU A 262 -22.90 8.37 -2.32
C GLU A 262 -21.58 8.24 -1.56
N MET A 263 -20.51 8.83 -2.08
CA MET A 263 -19.22 8.87 -1.39
C MET A 263 -19.30 9.69 -0.10
N GLU A 264 -19.95 10.85 -0.10
CA GLU A 264 -20.15 11.66 1.11
C GLU A 264 -20.92 10.88 2.18
N LYS A 265 -21.98 10.17 1.79
CA LYS A 265 -22.73 9.29 2.70
C LYS A 265 -21.87 8.14 3.22
N PHE A 266 -21.07 7.52 2.36
CA PHE A 266 -20.14 6.47 2.75
C PHE A 266 -19.14 7.00 3.79
N MET A 267 -18.50 8.13 3.54
CA MET A 267 -17.58 8.77 4.49
C MET A 267 -18.30 9.09 5.81
N LYS A 268 -19.48 9.69 5.79
CA LYS A 268 -20.27 9.94 7.01
C LYS A 268 -20.59 8.66 7.80
N THR A 269 -20.79 7.53 7.11
CA THR A 269 -21.16 6.26 7.74
C THR A 269 -19.96 5.57 8.41
N PHE A 270 -18.80 5.59 7.76
CA PHE A 270 -17.64 4.78 8.17
C PHE A 270 -16.50 5.60 8.76
N ILE A 271 -16.52 6.91 8.57
CA ILE A 271 -15.42 7.82 8.94
C ILE A 271 -15.81 8.80 10.05
N ALA A 272 -17.13 8.97 10.30
CA ALA A 272 -17.79 9.85 11.27
C ALA A 272 -16.91 10.88 12.02
N ASP A 273 -17.24 12.18 11.88
CA ASP A 273 -16.46 13.31 12.40
C ASP A 273 -16.41 13.40 13.95
N ASP A 274 -17.09 12.49 14.66
CA ASP A 274 -17.10 12.35 16.11
C ASP A 274 -16.28 11.12 16.55
N GLU A 275 -15.51 11.28 17.63
CA GLU A 275 -14.72 10.23 18.31
C GLU A 275 -15.53 8.97 18.71
N GLU A 276 -16.84 8.95 18.44
CA GLU A 276 -17.81 7.88 18.72
C GLU A 276 -18.19 7.02 17.51
N GLY A 277 -17.62 7.27 16.32
CA GLY A 277 -17.81 6.40 15.16
C GLY A 277 -17.49 4.92 15.49
N PRO A 278 -18.23 3.93 14.96
CA PRO A 278 -18.08 2.51 15.35
C PRO A 278 -16.70 1.90 15.06
N ILE A 279 -15.85 2.61 14.30
CA ILE A 279 -14.50 2.20 13.93
C ILE A 279 -13.43 2.92 14.80
N PHE A 280 -13.78 4.00 15.51
CA PHE A 280 -12.81 4.96 16.08
C PHE A 280 -12.54 4.87 17.58
N THR A 281 -13.12 3.90 18.30
CA THR A 281 -12.52 3.55 19.59
C THR A 281 -11.12 2.99 19.30
N VAL A 282 -10.08 3.62 19.85
CA VAL A 282 -8.64 3.29 19.72
C VAL A 282 -8.30 1.79 19.89
N THR A 283 -9.26 0.99 20.36
CA THR A 283 -9.17 -0.46 20.57
C THR A 283 -9.86 -1.33 19.50
N ASN A 284 -10.53 -0.79 18.47
CA ASN A 284 -11.36 -1.58 17.53
C ASN A 284 -11.11 -1.37 16.01
N SER A 285 -10.22 -0.47 15.56
CA SER A 285 -9.91 -0.39 14.14
C SER A 285 -8.96 -1.52 13.74
N SER A 286 -9.53 -2.63 13.23
CA SER A 286 -8.75 -3.68 12.60
C SER A 286 -8.03 -3.12 11.37
N GLU A 287 -6.73 -3.36 11.21
CA GLU A 287 -5.93 -2.97 10.04
C GLU A 287 -6.61 -3.31 8.70
N VAL A 288 -7.38 -4.41 8.68
CA VAL A 288 -8.21 -4.82 7.53
C VAL A 288 -9.18 -3.71 7.09
N TYR A 289 -9.85 -3.04 8.03
CA TYR A 289 -10.78 -1.95 7.73
C TYR A 289 -10.05 -0.71 7.24
N ASP A 290 -8.93 -0.33 7.86
CA ASP A 290 -8.17 0.85 7.45
C ASP A 290 -7.60 0.65 6.03
N LEU A 291 -7.10 -0.56 5.72
CA LEU A 291 -6.67 -0.94 4.37
C LEU A 291 -7.82 -0.90 3.37
N ASN A 292 -9.02 -1.39 3.74
CA ASN A 292 -10.16 -1.40 2.83
C ASN A 292 -10.71 0.01 2.58
N LEU A 293 -10.83 0.81 3.64
CA LEU A 293 -11.29 2.19 3.59
C LEU A 293 -10.34 3.07 2.78
N SER A 294 -9.04 3.00 3.05
CA SER A 294 -8.03 3.75 2.29
C SER A 294 -8.02 3.36 0.80
N THR A 295 -8.28 2.08 0.49
CA THR A 295 -8.41 1.61 -0.90
C THR A 295 -9.62 2.26 -1.59
N ILE A 296 -10.80 2.25 -0.95
CA ILE A 296 -12.03 2.85 -1.50
C ILE A 296 -11.85 4.36 -1.74
N LEU A 297 -11.33 5.07 -0.74
CA LEU A 297 -11.09 6.51 -0.82
C LEU A 297 -10.12 6.89 -1.94
N LEU A 298 -9.01 6.17 -2.05
CA LEU A 298 -7.99 6.42 -3.05
C LEU A 298 -8.48 6.11 -4.47
N ASP A 299 -9.19 4.99 -4.64
CA ASP A 299 -9.78 4.61 -5.93
C ASP A 299 -10.80 5.65 -6.41
N TYR A 300 -11.70 6.11 -5.53
CA TYR A 300 -12.65 7.17 -5.86
C TYR A 300 -11.94 8.48 -6.22
N TYR A 301 -10.96 8.90 -5.40
CA TYR A 301 -10.25 10.15 -5.64
C TYR A 301 -9.46 10.15 -6.95
N ASN A 302 -8.91 9.00 -7.34
CA ASN A 302 -8.26 8.85 -8.64
C ASN A 302 -9.26 8.89 -9.81
N ALA A 303 -10.47 8.35 -9.63
CA ALA A 303 -11.52 8.42 -10.65
C ALA A 303 -12.15 9.82 -10.76
N HIS A 304 -12.19 10.58 -9.65
CA HIS A 304 -12.82 11.90 -9.55
C HIS A 304 -11.85 12.95 -8.96
N PRO A 305 -10.76 13.31 -9.66
CA PRO A 305 -9.72 14.19 -9.12
C PRO A 305 -10.21 15.61 -8.77
N ASP A 306 -11.31 16.06 -9.38
CA ASP A 306 -11.90 17.38 -9.17
C ASP A 306 -13.08 17.37 -8.18
N THR A 307 -13.30 16.26 -7.46
CA THR A 307 -14.36 16.13 -6.43
C THR A 307 -14.23 17.21 -5.35
N ARG A 308 -15.37 17.73 -4.89
CA ARG A 308 -15.43 18.69 -3.76
C ARG A 308 -15.01 18.04 -2.45
N LEU A 309 -15.11 16.71 -2.36
CA LEU A 309 -14.66 15.95 -1.19
C LEU A 309 -13.15 15.78 -1.12
N GLY A 310 -12.38 16.24 -2.10
CA GLY A 310 -10.98 15.84 -2.26
C GLY A 310 -10.08 16.25 -1.09
N GLY A 311 -10.32 17.42 -0.47
CA GLY A 311 -9.62 17.82 0.75
C GLY A 311 -9.89 16.86 1.92
N LYS A 312 -11.18 16.53 2.16
CA LYS A 312 -11.59 15.59 3.20
C LYS A 312 -11.08 14.17 2.94
N ILE A 313 -11.07 13.73 1.68
CA ILE A 313 -10.51 12.42 1.31
C ILE A 313 -9.01 12.38 1.59
N LEU A 314 -8.26 13.42 1.20
CA LEU A 314 -6.82 13.50 1.48
C LEU A 314 -6.51 13.49 2.98
N TYR A 315 -7.28 14.26 3.78
CA TYR A 315 -7.17 14.23 5.24
C TYR A 315 -7.30 12.81 5.77
N TRP A 316 -8.37 12.10 5.41
CA TRP A 316 -8.62 10.75 5.91
C TRP A 316 -7.65 9.71 5.38
N LEU A 317 -7.20 9.83 4.14
CA LEU A 317 -6.10 9.01 3.63
C LEU A 317 -4.83 9.20 4.47
N ALA A 318 -4.58 10.39 5.01
CA ALA A 318 -3.45 10.62 5.90
C ALA A 318 -3.61 9.93 7.24
N ILE A 319 -4.79 10.08 7.87
CA ILE A 319 -5.06 9.46 9.17
C ILE A 319 -4.98 7.93 9.07
N LEU A 320 -5.58 7.34 8.03
CA LEU A 320 -5.54 5.90 7.80
C LEU A 320 -4.13 5.41 7.49
N ASP A 321 -3.36 6.15 6.69
CA ASP A 321 -1.98 5.77 6.39
C ASP A 321 -1.11 5.69 7.64
N LYS A 322 -1.25 6.64 8.57
CA LYS A 322 -0.51 6.66 9.84
C LYS A 322 -0.89 5.50 10.77
N ARG A 323 -2.12 5.00 10.68
CA ARG A 323 -2.56 3.81 11.45
C ARG A 323 -2.04 2.51 10.86
N ILE A 324 -1.97 2.43 9.54
CA ILE A 324 -1.51 1.24 8.82
C ILE A 324 0.02 1.15 8.82
N ASN A 325 0.70 2.28 8.65
CA ASN A 325 2.14 2.35 8.47
C ASN A 325 2.81 3.06 9.64
N ASP A 326 3.41 2.31 10.54
CA ASP A 326 4.37 2.81 11.54
C ASP A 326 5.81 2.70 11.00
N ASP A 327 6.05 3.22 9.78
CA ASP A 327 7.41 3.26 9.23
C ASP A 327 8.16 4.48 9.76
N LEU A 328 9.23 4.22 10.51
CA LEU A 328 10.13 5.23 11.07
C LEU A 328 10.74 6.19 10.01
N PHE A 329 10.76 5.82 8.72
CA PHE A 329 11.42 6.62 7.68
C PHE A 329 10.53 7.62 6.96
N PHE A 330 9.23 7.34 6.82
CA PHE A 330 8.26 8.25 6.21
C PHE A 330 6.82 7.80 6.41
N SER A 331 5.91 8.78 6.42
CA SER A 331 4.48 8.56 6.21
C SER A 331 4.08 9.17 4.86
N ILE A 332 3.38 8.42 4.01
CA ILE A 332 2.71 9.02 2.84
C ILE A 332 1.53 9.90 3.29
N GLY A 333 1.05 9.67 4.52
CA GLY A 333 0.10 10.52 5.21
C GLY A 333 0.49 11.99 5.24
N ASP A 334 1.74 12.32 5.58
CA ASP A 334 2.21 13.72 5.58
C ASP A 334 2.06 14.37 4.21
N PHE A 335 2.31 13.61 3.15
CA PHE A 335 2.16 14.07 1.79
C PHE A 335 0.70 14.25 1.38
N TYR A 336 -0.22 13.43 1.90
CA TYR A 336 -1.65 13.66 1.72
C TYR A 336 -2.08 14.97 2.40
N LEU A 337 -1.61 15.25 3.62
CA LEU A 337 -1.88 16.50 4.34
C LEU A 337 -1.29 17.73 3.63
N LEU A 338 -0.04 17.64 3.16
CA LEU A 338 0.56 18.68 2.33
C LEU A 338 -0.26 18.90 1.05
N SER A 339 -0.67 17.83 0.37
CA SER A 339 -1.52 17.94 -0.83
C SER A 339 -2.88 18.57 -0.53
N CYS A 340 -3.46 18.27 0.63
CA CYS A 340 -4.71 18.85 1.10
C CYS A 340 -4.57 20.37 1.22
N MET A 341 -3.59 20.84 2.01
CA MET A 341 -3.28 22.26 2.18
C MET A 341 -2.90 22.95 0.86
N GLU A 342 -2.23 22.23 -0.04
CA GLU A 342 -1.76 22.83 -1.29
C GLU A 342 -2.87 23.08 -2.30
N LYS A 343 -3.83 22.14 -2.42
CA LYS A 343 -4.87 22.17 -3.47
C LYS A 343 -6.19 22.70 -2.97
N TYR A 344 -6.50 22.48 -1.70
CA TYR A 344 -7.72 22.90 -1.05
C TYR A 344 -7.46 24.05 -0.06
N SER A 345 -6.49 24.92 -0.36
CA SER A 345 -6.00 25.97 0.56
C SER A 345 -7.03 27.02 0.99
N LYS A 346 -8.24 27.00 0.42
CA LYS A 346 -9.35 27.89 0.74
C LYS A 346 -10.52 27.15 1.37
N ASP A 347 -10.45 25.82 1.41
CA ASP A 347 -11.44 24.96 2.03
C ASP A 347 -11.15 24.91 3.55
N PRO A 348 -12.18 24.96 4.42
CA PRO A 348 -12.00 24.82 5.87
C PRO A 348 -11.16 23.61 6.29
N ILE A 349 -11.25 22.49 5.55
CA ILE A 349 -10.48 21.27 5.84
C ILE A 349 -8.96 21.49 5.80
N ALA A 350 -8.46 22.54 5.15
CA ALA A 350 -7.04 22.83 5.10
C ALA A 350 -6.44 23.17 6.47
N ALA A 351 -7.23 23.75 7.38
CA ALA A 351 -6.81 23.99 8.76
C ALA A 351 -6.65 22.67 9.52
N GLU A 352 -7.63 21.76 9.44
CA GLU A 352 -7.55 20.42 10.03
C GLU A 352 -6.36 19.62 9.47
N CYS A 353 -6.10 19.74 8.16
CA CYS A 353 -4.92 19.14 7.53
C CYS A 353 -3.59 19.73 8.04
N PHE A 354 -3.56 21.02 8.39
CA PHE A 354 -2.39 21.67 8.97
C PHE A 354 -2.17 21.20 10.41
N ASP A 355 -3.22 21.12 11.21
CA ASP A 355 -3.15 20.69 12.61
C ASP A 355 -2.63 19.25 12.71
N ALA A 356 -3.21 18.34 11.94
CA ALA A 356 -2.76 16.94 11.90
C ALA A 356 -1.32 16.77 11.38
N TYR A 357 -0.84 17.71 10.55
CA TYR A 357 0.55 17.70 10.07
C TYR A 357 1.50 18.26 11.13
N GLN A 358 1.10 19.32 11.84
CA GLN A 358 1.88 19.88 12.93
C GLN A 358 2.00 18.89 14.09
N GLU A 359 0.90 18.27 14.52
CA GLU A 359 0.89 17.27 15.60
C GLU A 359 1.89 16.14 15.32
N ASP A 360 1.91 15.64 14.08
CA ASP A 360 2.86 14.62 13.67
C ASP A 360 4.31 15.06 13.76
N LEU A 361 4.60 16.28 13.31
CA LEU A 361 5.92 16.85 13.45
C LEU A 361 6.30 17.01 14.92
N GLU A 362 5.36 17.41 15.80
CA GLU A 362 5.61 17.52 17.23
C GLU A 362 6.03 16.18 17.84
N ILE A 363 5.31 15.10 17.52
CA ILE A 363 5.63 13.74 17.95
C ILE A 363 7.03 13.33 17.46
N ASN A 364 7.36 13.64 16.21
CA ASN A 364 8.59 13.17 15.57
C ASN A 364 9.84 14.00 15.88
N TYR A 365 9.70 15.30 16.17
CA TYR A 365 10.84 16.23 16.33
C TYR A 365 11.00 16.78 17.74
N LEU A 366 9.91 16.89 18.51
CA LEU A 366 9.97 17.44 19.85
C LEU A 366 10.16 16.33 20.87
N SER A 367 10.87 16.65 21.93
CA SER A 367 11.06 15.76 23.06
C SER A 367 11.17 16.59 24.34
N LYS A 368 11.25 15.93 25.51
CA LYS A 368 11.45 16.64 26.78
C LYS A 368 12.64 17.60 26.75
N ASP A 369 13.68 17.26 25.97
CA ASP A 369 14.92 18.03 25.85
C ASP A 369 14.97 18.95 24.63
N LYS A 370 14.08 18.76 23.64
CA LYS A 370 13.99 19.56 22.42
C LYS A 370 12.61 20.19 22.30
N LYS A 371 12.53 21.47 22.64
CA LYS A 371 11.27 22.23 22.66
C LYS A 371 11.02 23.05 21.39
N GLU A 372 11.93 23.03 20.43
CA GLU A 372 11.83 23.81 19.20
C GLU A 372 12.11 22.95 17.98
N PHE A 373 11.35 23.21 16.91
CA PHE A 373 11.57 22.59 15.61
C PHE A 373 12.87 23.06 14.95
N PRO A 374 13.45 22.27 14.04
CA PRO A 374 14.47 22.74 13.11
C PRO A 374 13.99 23.96 12.31
N LYS A 375 14.91 24.87 11.96
CA LYS A 375 14.57 26.15 11.28
C LYS A 375 13.83 25.94 9.96
N ASP A 376 14.22 24.94 9.19
CA ASP A 376 13.60 24.56 7.92
C ASP A 376 12.15 24.09 8.10
N ILE A 377 11.85 23.41 9.21
CA ILE A 377 10.49 23.00 9.56
C ILE A 377 9.65 24.22 9.96
N ILE A 378 10.19 25.14 10.76
CA ILE A 378 9.52 26.39 11.13
C ILE A 378 9.19 27.23 9.88
N GLU A 379 10.14 27.37 8.97
CA GLU A 379 9.94 28.07 7.70
C GLU A 379 8.84 27.42 6.86
N LYS A 380 8.82 26.08 6.80
CA LYS A 380 7.77 25.31 6.11
C LYS A 380 6.40 25.52 6.75
N LEU A 381 6.28 25.42 8.07
CA LEU A 381 5.03 25.63 8.81
C LEU A 381 4.50 27.05 8.59
N ASN A 382 5.34 28.07 8.71
CA ASN A 382 4.94 29.47 8.45
C ASN A 382 4.47 29.69 7.01
N SER A 383 5.13 29.06 6.04
CA SER A 383 4.72 29.09 4.64
C SER A 383 3.33 28.47 4.44
N LEU A 384 3.07 27.32 5.07
CA LEU A 384 1.78 26.63 5.02
C LEU A 384 0.67 27.45 5.70
N LYS A 385 0.90 27.97 6.93
CA LYS A 385 -0.06 28.85 7.63
C LYS A 385 -0.48 30.02 6.76
N LYS A 386 0.49 30.71 6.15
CA LYS A 386 0.22 31.82 5.22
C LYS A 386 -0.58 31.39 4.00
N LYS A 387 -0.30 30.20 3.46
CA LYS A 387 -0.98 29.69 2.25
C LYS A 387 -2.46 29.40 2.50
N ILE A 388 -2.80 28.90 3.68
CA ILE A 388 -4.17 28.50 4.04
C ILE A 388 -4.94 29.58 4.81
N ASN A 389 -4.32 30.74 5.06
CA ASN A 389 -4.83 31.79 5.96
C ASN A 389 -5.21 31.24 7.35
N TYR A 390 -4.33 30.40 7.91
CA TYR A 390 -4.53 29.78 9.21
C TYR A 390 -4.67 30.83 10.31
N ILE A 391 -5.64 30.63 11.20
CA ILE A 391 -5.88 31.46 12.37
C ILE A 391 -5.54 30.60 13.59
N ASP A 392 -4.55 31.01 14.37
CA ASP A 392 -4.24 30.34 15.64
C ASP A 392 -5.44 30.56 16.59
N GLU A 393 -6.02 29.48 17.12
CA GLU A 393 -7.12 29.52 18.10
C GLU A 393 -6.68 29.90 19.52
#